data_AF-A0A2D6QGC4-F1
#
_entry.id   AF-A0A2D6QGC4-F1
#
_cell.length_a   1.000
_cell.length_b   1.000
_cell.length_c   1.000
_cell.angle_alpha   90.00
_cell.angle_beta   90.00
_cell.angle_gamma   90.00
#
_symmetry.space_group_name_H-M   'P 1'
#
loop_
_entity.id
_entity.type
_entity.pdbx_description
1 polymer ?
#
loop_
_entity_poly.entity_id
_entity_poly.type
_entity_poly.pdbx_seq_one_letter_code
_entity_poly.pdbx_strand_id
1 'polypeptide(L)'
;MLHALATVMTPVCLAALMQPGVKDSIAFGVGRQTAAEKDAVLLVLAHGSDWNILGERMFHELWNDSDFASAVGCVLADVDVLQSPSAESKQANDARNKGWVEKGSGLRTYPAILAYAPDGTLIGSRQGADLPRKVVEIRAVTLQLAADCRKWVELTAATAKAKAGADPTTELTLLIQRDGLPLARHPSLLEDLRRLDPDDAGGHLARLSLPHWNTLVQQATSQAQAGKGEEAEQRLLGLLANTAYTREQRAGLHLALGSVYRRWADHDELAAKHMRTASTVAPDSVCGIAGMRLYLRLYGGPSLFMGWDDRHTTDTAAANWVIEDLPAELEAGVYTLRLKCTRGGSLMLTGAALCVDGKPIVLGPGEAELAGKGNALELEFTLDKPLSNATLQIILGERAKSRGELTWTRLR
;
A
#
# COMPACT_ATOMS: atom_id res chain seq x y z
N MET A 1 69.33 -23.58 -40.26
CA MET A 1 68.61 -23.17 -39.03
C MET A 1 68.28 -21.69 -39.15
N LEU A 2 67.08 -21.40 -39.68
CA LEU A 2 66.55 -20.04 -39.84
C LEU A 2 65.98 -19.56 -38.51
N HIS A 3 66.27 -18.33 -38.11
CA HIS A 3 65.45 -17.55 -37.17
C HIS A 3 65.24 -16.17 -37.79
N ALA A 4 64.10 -15.98 -38.44
CA ALA A 4 63.59 -14.67 -38.81
C ALA A 4 62.63 -14.21 -37.70
N LEU A 5 63.00 -13.16 -36.98
CA LEU A 5 62.09 -12.43 -36.09
C LEU A 5 61.09 -11.67 -36.95
N ALA A 6 59.85 -12.16 -37.00
CA ALA A 6 58.72 -11.39 -37.51
C ALA A 6 58.08 -10.64 -36.34
N THR A 7 58.35 -9.34 -36.26
CA THR A 7 57.67 -8.41 -35.36
C THR A 7 56.21 -8.28 -35.82
N VAL A 8 55.30 -8.95 -35.13
CA VAL A 8 53.86 -8.76 -35.32
C VAL A 8 53.47 -7.43 -34.69
N MET A 9 53.41 -6.37 -35.50
CA MET A 9 52.67 -5.16 -35.15
C MET A 9 51.18 -5.50 -35.12
N THR A 10 50.62 -5.66 -33.93
CA THR A 10 49.18 -5.69 -33.73
C THR A 10 48.63 -4.28 -34.01
N PRO A 11 47.73 -4.09 -34.99
CA PRO A 11 47.06 -2.82 -35.14
C PRO A 11 46.10 -2.65 -33.96
N VAL A 12 46.39 -1.68 -33.10
CA VAL A 12 45.40 -1.12 -32.17
C VAL A 12 44.36 -0.43 -33.05
N CYS A 13 43.32 -1.16 -33.43
CA CYS A 13 42.09 -0.56 -33.94
C CYS A 13 41.46 0.22 -32.80
N LEU A 14 41.87 1.48 -32.67
CA LEU A 14 41.14 2.50 -31.94
C LEU A 14 39.88 2.82 -32.75
N ALA A 15 38.93 1.89 -32.75
CA ALA A 15 37.57 2.19 -33.14
C ALA A 15 37.01 3.10 -32.05
N ALA A 16 37.11 4.40 -32.27
CA ALA A 16 36.19 5.34 -31.67
C ALA A 16 34.78 4.87 -32.06
N LEU A 17 34.14 4.12 -31.16
CA LEU A 17 32.73 3.77 -31.25
C LEU A 17 31.95 5.08 -31.09
N MET A 18 31.83 5.83 -32.18
CA MET A 18 30.67 6.66 -32.40
C MET A 18 29.50 5.67 -32.45
N GLN A 19 28.82 5.49 -31.30
CA GLN A 19 27.60 4.70 -31.27
C GLN A 19 26.61 5.39 -32.22
N PRO A 20 26.17 4.72 -33.31
CA PRO A 20 25.00 5.18 -34.01
C PRO A 20 23.88 5.16 -32.98
N GLY A 21 23.16 6.29 -32.82
CA GLY A 21 22.02 6.38 -31.93
C GLY A 21 21.11 5.17 -32.14
N VAL A 22 21.00 4.33 -31.11
CA VAL A 22 20.19 3.11 -31.15
C VAL A 22 18.75 3.56 -31.32
N LYS A 23 18.21 3.36 -32.54
CA LYS A 23 16.89 3.86 -32.94
C LYS A 23 15.73 2.92 -32.64
N ASP A 24 16.00 1.70 -32.17
CA ASP A 24 14.97 0.73 -31.80
C ASP A 24 15.39 0.03 -30.50
N SER A 25 14.47 -0.13 -29.54
CA SER A 25 14.72 -1.01 -28.42
C SER A 25 15.06 -2.43 -28.90
N ILE A 26 16.02 -3.05 -28.23
CA ILE A 26 16.57 -4.34 -28.66
C ILE A 26 15.63 -5.49 -28.27
N ALA A 27 15.67 -6.57 -29.05
CA ALA A 27 14.96 -7.79 -28.74
C ALA A 27 15.35 -8.35 -27.36
N PHE A 28 14.38 -8.93 -26.64
CA PHE A 28 14.58 -9.46 -25.28
C PHE A 28 15.81 -10.36 -25.11
N GLY A 29 16.02 -11.33 -26.02
CA GLY A 29 17.18 -12.23 -25.96
C GLY A 29 18.51 -11.48 -26.04
N VAL A 30 18.60 -10.49 -26.92
CA VAL A 30 19.78 -9.61 -27.06
C VAL A 30 19.95 -8.73 -25.83
N GLY A 31 18.86 -8.21 -25.29
CA GLY A 31 18.86 -7.42 -24.06
C GLY A 31 19.39 -8.20 -22.85
N ARG A 32 18.95 -9.45 -22.68
CA ARG A 32 19.47 -10.33 -21.62
C ARG A 32 20.97 -10.59 -21.75
N GLN A 33 21.44 -10.90 -22.96
CA GLN A 33 22.85 -11.12 -23.20
C GLN A 33 23.66 -9.85 -22.91
N THR A 34 23.21 -8.70 -23.42
CA THR A 34 23.86 -7.40 -23.21
C THR A 34 23.93 -7.03 -21.73
N ALA A 35 22.85 -7.26 -20.98
CA ALA A 35 22.78 -7.00 -19.55
C ALA A 35 23.78 -7.85 -18.76
N ALA A 36 23.89 -9.15 -19.08
CA ALA A 36 24.87 -10.03 -18.46
C ALA A 36 26.32 -9.63 -18.79
N GLU A 37 26.61 -9.32 -20.06
CA GLU A 37 27.95 -8.92 -20.51
C GLU A 37 28.42 -7.60 -19.89
N LYS A 38 27.49 -6.67 -19.65
CA LYS A 38 27.78 -5.34 -19.09
C LYS A 38 27.62 -5.26 -17.57
N ASP A 39 27.25 -6.35 -16.92
CA ASP A 39 26.87 -6.37 -15.49
C ASP A 39 25.83 -5.27 -15.17
N ALA A 40 24.82 -5.13 -16.03
CA ALA A 40 23.83 -4.06 -16.00
C ALA A 40 22.40 -4.58 -15.82
N VAL A 41 21.54 -3.75 -15.23
CA VAL A 41 20.11 -4.03 -15.13
C VAL A 41 19.48 -4.03 -16.53
N LEU A 42 18.57 -4.97 -16.77
CA LEU A 42 17.70 -5.00 -17.94
C LEU A 42 16.29 -4.54 -17.57
N LEU A 43 15.79 -3.50 -18.24
CA LEU A 43 14.39 -3.14 -18.21
C LEU A 43 13.71 -3.65 -19.49
N VAL A 44 12.59 -4.35 -19.32
CA VAL A 44 11.80 -4.91 -20.40
C VAL A 44 10.42 -4.28 -20.41
N LEU A 45 10.04 -3.64 -21.52
CA LEU A 45 8.67 -3.24 -21.78
C LEU A 45 7.91 -4.39 -22.41
N ALA A 46 6.95 -4.97 -21.70
CA ALA A 46 5.99 -5.91 -22.27
C ALA A 46 4.73 -5.13 -22.69
N HIS A 47 4.44 -5.10 -23.99
CA HIS A 47 3.29 -4.42 -24.58
C HIS A 47 2.65 -5.26 -25.69
N GLY A 48 1.60 -4.73 -26.33
CA GLY A 48 0.96 -5.35 -27.48
C GLY A 48 0.64 -4.30 -28.52
N SER A 49 1.36 -4.30 -29.63
CA SER A 49 1.28 -3.25 -30.65
C SER A 49 -0.07 -3.19 -31.37
N ASP A 50 -0.82 -4.30 -31.42
CA ASP A 50 -2.11 -4.41 -32.10
C ASP A 50 -3.34 -4.23 -31.19
N TRP A 51 -3.17 -4.12 -29.86
CA TRP A 51 -4.31 -4.01 -28.91
C TRP A 51 -4.05 -3.15 -27.66
N ASN A 52 -2.80 -2.76 -27.38
CA ASN A 52 -2.43 -2.06 -26.15
C ASN A 52 -1.96 -0.61 -26.43
N ILE A 53 -2.92 0.29 -26.62
CA ILE A 53 -2.66 1.71 -26.96
C ILE A 53 -1.65 2.38 -26.02
N LEU A 54 -1.78 2.15 -24.70
CA LEU A 54 -0.86 2.76 -23.72
C LEU A 54 0.57 2.23 -23.87
N GLY A 55 0.74 0.93 -24.01
CA GLY A 55 2.06 0.31 -24.18
C GLY A 55 2.72 0.75 -25.48
N GLU A 56 1.95 0.90 -26.56
CA GLU A 56 2.48 1.41 -27.82
C GLU A 56 2.93 2.87 -27.73
N ARG A 57 2.17 3.69 -27.00
CA ARG A 57 2.61 5.04 -26.66
C ARG A 57 3.87 5.04 -25.82
N MET A 58 4.00 4.16 -24.83
CA MET A 58 5.23 4.02 -24.05
C MET A 58 6.42 3.61 -24.91
N PHE A 59 6.20 2.68 -25.84
CA PHE A 59 7.23 2.22 -26.78
C PHE A 59 7.77 3.39 -27.62
N HIS A 60 6.89 4.15 -28.27
CA HIS A 60 7.30 5.26 -29.13
C HIS A 60 7.78 6.51 -28.39
N GLU A 61 7.06 6.92 -27.32
CA GLU A 61 7.33 8.18 -26.62
C GLU A 61 8.44 8.05 -25.55
N LEU A 62 8.76 6.83 -25.09
CA LEU A 62 9.80 6.60 -24.07
C LEU A 62 10.87 5.61 -24.53
N TRP A 63 10.49 4.40 -24.94
CA TRP A 63 11.45 3.31 -25.16
C TRP A 63 12.36 3.54 -26.37
N ASN A 64 11.87 4.25 -27.39
CA ASN A 64 12.65 4.70 -28.55
C ASN A 64 13.17 6.14 -28.43
N ASP A 65 13.02 6.77 -27.26
CA ASP A 65 13.57 8.10 -26.99
C ASP A 65 15.02 7.97 -26.49
N SER A 66 15.97 8.60 -27.19
CA SER A 66 17.41 8.53 -26.89
C SER A 66 17.79 9.22 -25.58
N ASP A 67 17.09 10.29 -25.21
CA ASP A 67 17.33 11.02 -23.96
C ASP A 67 16.85 10.19 -22.77
N PHE A 68 15.71 9.52 -22.93
CA PHE A 68 15.21 8.55 -21.97
C PHE A 68 16.16 7.37 -21.80
N ALA A 69 16.58 6.74 -22.91
CA ALA A 69 17.54 5.63 -22.88
C ALA A 69 18.84 6.00 -22.16
N SER A 70 19.36 7.20 -22.43
CA SER A 70 20.55 7.75 -21.76
C SER A 70 20.31 7.99 -20.27
N ALA A 71 19.15 8.55 -19.89
CA ALA A 71 18.83 8.88 -18.51
C ALA A 71 18.58 7.65 -17.62
N VAL A 72 17.97 6.60 -18.17
CA VAL A 72 17.71 5.35 -17.43
C VAL A 72 19.04 4.69 -17.01
N GLY A 73 20.02 4.66 -17.90
CA GLY A 73 21.32 4.02 -17.66
C GLY A 73 21.21 2.53 -17.30
N CYS A 74 20.26 1.85 -17.92
CA CYS A 74 20.05 0.40 -17.91
C CYS A 74 19.96 -0.08 -19.36
N VAL A 75 20.05 -1.40 -19.58
CA VAL A 75 19.73 -1.98 -20.88
C VAL A 75 18.21 -1.93 -21.07
N LEU A 76 17.74 -1.40 -22.19
CA LEU A 76 16.32 -1.36 -22.54
C LEU A 76 16.03 -2.40 -23.61
N ALA A 77 15.04 -3.26 -23.35
CA ALA A 77 14.49 -4.19 -24.33
C ALA A 77 12.96 -4.13 -24.31
N ASP A 78 12.31 -4.66 -25.31
CA ASP A 78 10.86 -4.82 -25.34
C ASP A 78 10.46 -6.23 -25.78
N VAL A 79 9.22 -6.57 -25.46
CA VAL A 79 8.53 -7.77 -25.91
C VAL A 79 7.13 -7.35 -26.37
N ASP A 80 6.90 -7.48 -27.66
CA ASP A 80 5.59 -7.24 -28.26
C ASP A 80 4.76 -8.54 -28.28
N VAL A 81 3.58 -8.52 -27.67
CA VAL A 81 2.67 -9.65 -27.56
C VAL A 81 1.43 -9.40 -28.42
N LEU A 82 1.38 -10.04 -29.58
CA LEU A 82 0.32 -9.85 -30.57
C LEU A 82 -0.96 -10.61 -30.21
N GLN A 83 -2.13 -9.99 -30.38
CA GLN A 83 -3.43 -10.64 -30.13
C GLN A 83 -4.01 -11.33 -31.37
N SER A 84 -3.84 -10.74 -32.56
CA SER A 84 -4.38 -11.30 -33.80
C SER A 84 -3.42 -11.13 -34.98
N PRO A 85 -2.20 -11.71 -34.91
CA PRO A 85 -1.20 -11.58 -35.95
C PRO A 85 -1.53 -12.39 -37.20
N SER A 86 -1.10 -11.91 -38.37
CA SER A 86 -0.94 -12.77 -39.55
C SER A 86 0.12 -13.85 -39.29
N ALA A 87 0.10 -14.94 -40.07
CA ALA A 87 1.08 -16.03 -39.91
C ALA A 87 2.54 -15.54 -40.05
N GLU A 88 2.80 -14.66 -41.01
CA GLU A 88 4.11 -14.04 -41.23
C GLU A 88 4.53 -13.15 -40.05
N SER A 89 3.62 -12.29 -39.57
CA SER A 89 3.89 -11.39 -38.44
C SER A 89 4.15 -12.19 -37.15
N LYS A 90 3.39 -13.27 -36.95
CA LYS A 90 3.59 -14.18 -35.82
C LYS A 90 4.97 -14.82 -35.87
N GLN A 91 5.38 -15.35 -37.03
CA GLN A 91 6.69 -15.99 -37.17
C GLN A 91 7.84 -15.01 -36.92
N ALA A 92 7.74 -13.79 -37.43
CA ALA A 92 8.74 -12.74 -37.20
C ALA A 92 8.79 -12.33 -35.72
N ASN A 93 7.63 -12.15 -35.09
CA ASN A 93 7.52 -11.77 -33.68
C ASN A 93 8.04 -12.87 -32.74
N ASP A 94 7.68 -14.13 -33.00
CA ASP A 94 8.17 -15.29 -32.24
C ASP A 94 9.70 -15.41 -32.34
N ALA A 95 10.28 -15.12 -33.51
CA ALA A 95 11.73 -15.10 -33.69
C ALA A 95 12.40 -13.96 -32.93
N ARG A 96 11.81 -12.75 -32.92
CA ARG A 96 12.31 -11.59 -32.18
C ARG A 96 12.23 -11.81 -30.67
N ASN A 97 11.13 -12.37 -30.19
CA ASN A 97 10.88 -12.62 -28.77
C ASN A 97 11.49 -13.94 -28.29
N LYS A 98 12.40 -14.54 -29.06
CA LYS A 98 13.04 -15.82 -28.69
C LYS A 98 13.66 -15.74 -27.29
N GLY A 99 13.32 -16.72 -26.46
CA GLY A 99 13.76 -16.82 -25.06
C GLY A 99 12.83 -16.14 -24.06
N TRP A 100 11.83 -15.39 -24.52
CA TRP A 100 10.75 -14.91 -23.68
C TRP A 100 9.82 -16.08 -23.29
N VAL A 101 9.53 -16.18 -21.99
CA VAL A 101 8.55 -17.14 -21.45
C VAL A 101 7.60 -16.37 -20.55
N GLU A 102 6.39 -16.13 -21.04
CA GLU A 102 5.38 -15.36 -20.30
C GLU A 102 5.06 -16.00 -18.94
N LYS A 103 4.87 -17.32 -18.91
CA LYS A 103 4.74 -18.10 -17.67
C LYS A 103 6.09 -18.21 -16.96
N GLY A 104 6.42 -17.20 -16.16
CA GLY A 104 7.66 -17.16 -15.37
C GLY A 104 8.39 -15.83 -15.46
N SER A 105 8.02 -14.95 -16.40
CA SER A 105 8.61 -13.61 -16.52
C SER A 105 8.23 -12.67 -15.37
N GLY A 106 7.16 -12.99 -14.62
CA GLY A 106 6.56 -12.11 -13.61
C GLY A 106 5.50 -11.17 -14.16
N LEU A 107 5.16 -11.29 -15.45
CA LEU A 107 4.10 -10.54 -16.09
C LEU A 107 2.71 -10.96 -15.58
N ARG A 108 1.89 -9.98 -15.22
CA ARG A 108 0.50 -10.16 -14.76
C ARG A 108 -0.51 -9.37 -15.57
N THR A 109 -0.13 -8.20 -16.08
CA THR A 109 -0.99 -7.30 -16.86
C THR A 109 -0.18 -6.52 -17.88
N TYR A 110 -0.82 -6.04 -18.94
CA TYR A 110 -0.18 -5.18 -19.94
C TYR A 110 -0.72 -3.73 -19.89
N PRO A 111 0.11 -2.71 -20.18
CA PRO A 111 1.55 -2.82 -20.34
C PRO A 111 2.25 -3.08 -18.99
N ALA A 112 3.49 -3.57 -19.06
CA ALA A 112 4.33 -3.75 -17.88
C ALA A 112 5.77 -3.36 -18.15
N ILE A 113 6.43 -2.86 -17.11
CA ILE A 113 7.88 -2.70 -17.07
C ILE A 113 8.42 -3.72 -16.08
N LEU A 114 9.29 -4.60 -16.55
CA LEU A 114 9.93 -5.64 -15.74
C LEU A 114 11.42 -5.36 -15.64
N ALA A 115 11.98 -5.48 -14.45
CA ALA A 115 13.39 -5.24 -14.20
C ALA A 115 14.09 -6.54 -13.80
N TYR A 116 15.12 -6.91 -14.57
CA TYR A 116 15.97 -8.06 -14.31
C TYR A 116 17.38 -7.61 -13.90
N ALA A 117 17.93 -8.27 -12.90
CA ALA A 117 19.34 -8.16 -12.55
C ALA A 117 20.23 -8.77 -13.66
N PRO A 118 21.56 -8.52 -13.65
CA PRO A 118 22.48 -9.04 -14.67
C PRO A 118 22.47 -10.57 -14.82
N ASP A 119 22.19 -11.29 -13.72
CA ASP A 119 22.06 -12.75 -13.69
C ASP A 119 20.72 -13.27 -14.26
N GLY A 120 19.81 -12.36 -14.64
CA GLY A 120 18.46 -12.66 -15.13
C GLY A 120 17.40 -12.82 -14.03
N THR A 121 17.72 -12.60 -12.76
CA THR A 121 16.75 -12.61 -11.66
C THR A 121 15.78 -11.44 -11.79
N LEU A 122 14.48 -11.69 -11.71
CA LEU A 122 13.47 -10.63 -11.66
C LEU A 122 13.55 -9.91 -10.31
N ILE A 123 13.87 -8.61 -10.33
CA ILE A 123 14.06 -7.81 -9.12
C ILE A 123 13.01 -6.70 -8.95
N GLY A 124 12.24 -6.36 -10.00
CA GLY A 124 11.21 -5.33 -9.88
C GLY A 124 10.20 -5.36 -11.01
N SER A 125 9.04 -4.75 -10.78
CA SER A 125 8.04 -4.53 -11.84
C SER A 125 7.18 -3.29 -11.58
N ARG A 126 6.62 -2.71 -12.64
CA ARG A 126 5.52 -1.74 -12.61
C ARG A 126 4.47 -2.20 -13.62
N GLN A 127 3.28 -2.54 -13.12
CA GLN A 127 2.19 -3.11 -13.90
C GLN A 127 0.86 -2.95 -13.15
N GLY A 128 -0.27 -2.91 -13.87
CA GLY A 128 -1.59 -2.79 -13.26
C GLY A 128 -1.75 -1.46 -12.52
N ALA A 129 -2.13 -1.52 -11.24
CA ALA A 129 -2.32 -0.33 -10.41
C ALA A 129 -1.01 0.42 -10.10
N ASP A 130 0.14 -0.25 -10.19
CA ASP A 130 1.46 0.33 -9.91
C ASP A 130 2.04 1.10 -11.10
N LEU A 131 1.39 1.04 -12.26
CA LEU A 131 1.80 1.77 -13.46
C LEU A 131 0.83 2.94 -13.71
N PRO A 132 1.30 4.19 -13.65
CA PRO A 132 0.47 5.36 -13.96
C PRO A 132 -0.07 5.31 -15.39
N ARG A 133 -1.09 6.13 -15.68
CA ARG A 133 -1.74 6.17 -17.01
C ARG A 133 -1.20 7.25 -17.93
N LYS A 134 -0.43 8.21 -17.41
CA LYS A 134 0.16 9.30 -18.20
C LYS A 134 1.64 9.05 -18.45
N VAL A 135 2.07 9.22 -19.71
CA VAL A 135 3.46 8.98 -20.14
C VAL A 135 4.48 9.75 -19.30
N VAL A 136 4.20 11.00 -18.91
CA VAL A 136 5.09 11.79 -18.04
C VAL A 136 5.27 11.17 -16.64
N GLU A 137 4.19 10.64 -16.06
CA GLU A 137 4.22 9.98 -14.75
C GLU A 137 4.93 8.61 -14.90
N ILE A 138 4.69 7.90 -16.01
CA ILE A 138 5.37 6.65 -16.36
C ILE A 138 6.89 6.85 -16.48
N ARG A 139 7.33 7.91 -17.16
CA ARG A 139 8.76 8.26 -17.25
C ARG A 139 9.38 8.40 -15.87
N ALA A 140 8.74 9.14 -14.98
CA ALA A 140 9.23 9.35 -13.62
C ALA A 140 9.34 8.04 -12.81
N VAL A 141 8.29 7.22 -12.82
CA VAL A 141 8.34 5.94 -12.07
C VAL A 141 9.33 4.94 -12.68
N THR A 142 9.59 5.01 -13.98
CA THR A 142 10.57 4.14 -14.66
C THR A 142 12.00 4.54 -14.33
N LEU A 143 12.30 5.84 -14.31
CA LEU A 143 13.60 6.35 -13.86
C LEU A 143 13.84 6.01 -12.39
N GLN A 144 12.82 6.11 -11.54
CA GLN A 144 12.94 5.69 -10.14
C GLN A 144 13.19 4.19 -10.03
N LEU A 145 12.41 3.35 -10.74
CA LEU A 145 12.63 1.91 -10.78
C LEU A 145 14.07 1.57 -11.22
N ALA A 146 14.57 2.23 -12.26
CA ALA A 146 15.93 2.04 -12.76
C ALA A 146 16.99 2.39 -11.69
N ALA A 147 16.82 3.52 -11.00
CA ALA A 147 17.70 3.94 -9.91
C ALA A 147 17.69 2.93 -8.76
N ASP A 148 16.50 2.48 -8.33
CA ASP A 148 16.35 1.47 -7.27
C ASP A 148 17.02 0.15 -7.67
N CYS A 149 16.83 -0.31 -8.91
CA CYS A 149 17.43 -1.54 -9.41
C CYS A 149 18.96 -1.47 -9.49
N ARG A 150 19.53 -0.34 -9.94
CA ARG A 150 20.99 -0.16 -9.92
C ARG A 150 21.52 -0.17 -8.49
N LYS A 151 20.82 0.50 -7.56
CA LYS A 151 21.19 0.46 -6.15
C LYS A 151 21.12 -0.95 -5.57
N TRP A 152 20.13 -1.74 -5.99
CA TRP A 152 20.01 -3.13 -5.60
C TRP A 152 21.21 -3.98 -6.06
N VAL A 153 21.69 -3.77 -7.29
CA VAL A 153 22.89 -4.46 -7.83
C VAL A 153 24.14 -4.05 -7.04
N GLU A 154 24.34 -2.76 -6.80
CA GLU A 154 25.45 -2.25 -5.97
C GLU A 154 25.45 -2.88 -4.57
N LEU A 155 24.29 -2.88 -3.90
CA LEU A 155 24.15 -3.43 -2.55
C LEU A 155 24.36 -4.94 -2.54
N THR A 156 23.94 -5.66 -3.59
CA THR A 156 24.16 -7.10 -3.73
C THR A 156 25.64 -7.43 -3.88
N ALA A 157 26.37 -6.69 -4.73
CA ALA A 157 27.82 -6.85 -4.86
C ALA A 157 28.56 -6.51 -3.56
N ALA A 158 28.16 -5.42 -2.88
CA ALA A 158 28.75 -5.03 -1.61
C ALA A 158 28.47 -6.06 -0.50
N THR A 159 27.26 -6.63 -0.46
CA THR A 159 26.88 -7.70 0.49
C THR A 159 27.73 -8.95 0.27
N ALA A 160 27.92 -9.36 -0.99
CA ALA A 160 28.79 -10.49 -1.33
C ALA A 160 30.25 -10.26 -0.90
N LYS A 161 30.76 -9.04 -1.07
CA LYS A 161 32.10 -8.65 -0.61
C LYS A 161 32.23 -8.70 0.92
N ALA A 162 31.24 -8.17 1.66
CA ALA A 162 31.23 -8.22 3.12
C ALA A 162 31.20 -9.67 3.63
N LYS A 163 30.38 -10.52 3.01
CA LYS A 163 30.32 -11.96 3.31
C LYS A 163 31.67 -12.66 3.07
N ALA A 164 32.31 -12.41 1.94
CA ALA A 164 33.62 -12.98 1.62
C ALA A 164 34.72 -12.48 2.58
N GLY A 165 34.60 -11.25 3.09
CA GLY A 165 35.48 -10.68 4.10
C GLY A 165 35.16 -11.09 5.54
N ALA A 166 34.15 -11.94 5.77
CA ALA A 166 33.68 -12.33 7.10
C ALA A 166 33.30 -11.15 8.01
N ASP A 167 32.67 -10.11 7.44
CA ASP A 167 32.15 -8.93 8.16
C ASP A 167 30.60 -9.00 8.27
N PRO A 168 30.05 -9.71 9.28
CA PRO A 168 28.62 -9.93 9.40
C PRO A 168 27.84 -8.64 9.72
N THR A 169 28.46 -7.65 10.37
CA THR A 169 27.79 -6.38 10.71
C THR A 169 27.55 -5.54 9.46
N THR A 170 28.56 -5.41 8.59
CA THR A 170 28.40 -4.75 7.30
C THR A 170 27.48 -5.55 6.37
N GLU A 171 27.59 -6.88 6.37
CA GLU A 171 26.70 -7.76 5.59
C GLU A 171 25.22 -7.51 5.97
N LEU A 172 24.90 -7.51 7.25
CA LEU A 172 23.55 -7.26 7.77
C LEU A 172 23.05 -5.87 7.38
N THR A 173 23.88 -4.83 7.56
CA THR A 173 23.51 -3.44 7.24
C THR A 173 23.16 -3.27 5.76
N LEU A 174 23.99 -3.82 4.87
CA LEU A 174 23.76 -3.76 3.42
C LEU A 174 22.54 -4.58 3.00
N LEU A 175 22.32 -5.73 3.63
CA LEU A 175 21.16 -6.58 3.39
C LEU A 175 19.86 -5.85 3.75
N ILE A 176 19.82 -5.17 4.89
CA ILE A 176 18.68 -4.34 5.34
C ILE A 176 18.45 -3.18 4.38
N GLN A 177 19.52 -2.47 3.97
CA GLN A 177 19.39 -1.38 2.99
C GLN A 177 18.82 -1.86 1.66
N ARG A 178 19.22 -3.07 1.22
CA ARG A 178 18.73 -3.67 -0.02
C ARG A 178 17.24 -4.02 0.07
N ASP A 179 16.80 -4.60 1.17
CA ASP A 179 15.38 -4.94 1.39
C ASP A 179 14.50 -3.68 1.58
N GLY A 180 15.09 -2.57 2.04
CA GLY A 180 14.40 -1.28 2.13
C GLY A 180 14.06 -0.65 0.77
N LEU A 181 14.57 -1.18 -0.35
CA LEU A 181 14.22 -0.71 -1.69
C LEU A 181 12.81 -1.19 -2.07
N PRO A 182 12.01 -0.40 -2.83
CA PRO A 182 10.66 -0.77 -3.26
C PRO A 182 10.67 -1.77 -4.43
N LEU A 183 11.31 -2.92 -4.20
CA LEU A 183 11.63 -3.98 -5.15
C LEU A 183 11.18 -5.35 -4.63
N ALA A 184 11.31 -6.37 -5.47
CA ALA A 184 10.99 -7.74 -5.07
C ALA A 184 11.95 -8.22 -3.97
N ARG A 185 11.38 -8.78 -2.91
CA ARG A 185 12.15 -9.39 -1.82
C ARG A 185 12.97 -10.57 -2.35
N HIS A 186 14.24 -10.63 -1.97
CA HIS A 186 15.09 -11.77 -2.30
C HIS A 186 14.64 -13.03 -1.52
N PRO A 187 14.53 -14.21 -2.15
CA PRO A 187 14.01 -15.42 -1.49
C PRO A 187 14.80 -15.85 -0.24
N SER A 188 16.13 -15.68 -0.24
CA SER A 188 17.00 -16.08 0.88
C SER A 188 16.98 -15.11 2.07
N LEU A 189 16.32 -13.94 1.97
CA LEU A 189 16.47 -12.87 2.95
C LEU A 189 16.22 -13.32 4.39
N LEU A 190 15.17 -14.10 4.63
CA LEU A 190 14.84 -14.56 5.98
C LEU A 190 15.87 -15.54 6.54
N GLU A 191 16.50 -16.35 5.69
CA GLU A 191 17.57 -17.27 6.09
C GLU A 191 18.85 -16.49 6.41
N ASP A 192 19.18 -15.50 5.58
CA ASP A 192 20.33 -14.62 5.81
C ASP A 192 20.17 -13.82 7.09
N LEU A 193 18.98 -13.27 7.37
CA LEU A 193 18.70 -12.55 8.61
C LEU A 193 18.82 -13.45 9.85
N ARG A 194 18.30 -14.69 9.82
CA ARG A 194 18.46 -15.64 10.94
C ARG A 194 19.92 -15.97 11.24
N ARG A 195 20.76 -16.02 10.21
CA ARG A 195 22.20 -16.26 10.38
C ARG A 195 22.93 -15.04 10.94
N LEU A 196 22.57 -13.84 10.49
CA LEU A 196 23.29 -12.60 10.78
C LEU A 196 22.81 -11.90 12.06
N ASP A 197 21.54 -12.05 12.41
CA ASP A 197 20.90 -11.47 13.59
C ASP A 197 19.99 -12.53 14.25
N PRO A 198 20.56 -13.59 14.87
CA PRO A 198 19.79 -14.70 15.43
C PRO A 198 18.85 -14.28 16.57
N ASP A 199 19.21 -13.23 17.31
CA ASP A 199 18.41 -12.67 18.40
C ASP A 199 17.40 -11.61 17.91
N ASP A 200 17.42 -11.30 16.60
CA ASP A 200 16.59 -10.28 15.96
C ASP A 200 16.64 -8.92 16.69
N ALA A 201 17.85 -8.49 17.09
CA ALA A 201 18.04 -7.26 17.86
C ALA A 201 17.51 -6.02 17.11
N GLY A 202 17.58 -6.02 15.78
CA GLY A 202 17.00 -4.97 14.94
C GLY A 202 15.51 -5.15 14.64
N GLY A 203 14.93 -6.30 14.97
CA GLY A 203 13.53 -6.62 14.75
C GLY A 203 13.13 -6.84 13.29
N HIS A 204 14.11 -7.02 12.40
CA HIS A 204 13.87 -7.17 10.96
C HIS A 204 13.21 -8.51 10.65
N LEU A 205 13.66 -9.59 11.27
CA LEU A 205 13.10 -10.91 11.07
C LEU A 205 11.64 -10.94 11.56
N ALA A 206 11.35 -10.38 12.73
CA ALA A 206 10.00 -10.25 13.26
C ALA A 206 9.10 -9.50 12.28
N ARG A 207 9.51 -8.29 11.84
CA ARG A 207 8.72 -7.47 10.90
C ARG A 207 8.44 -8.20 9.59
N LEU A 208 9.43 -8.88 9.01
CA LEU A 208 9.31 -9.53 7.70
C LEU A 208 8.56 -10.86 7.75
N SER A 209 8.58 -11.53 8.90
CA SER A 209 7.88 -12.80 9.15
C SER A 209 6.44 -12.60 9.60
N LEU A 210 6.05 -11.39 10.00
CA LEU A 210 4.68 -11.09 10.39
C LEU A 210 3.76 -11.26 9.16
N PRO A 211 2.73 -12.13 9.24
CA PRO A 211 1.78 -12.29 8.14
C PRO A 211 1.08 -10.98 7.79
N HIS A 212 0.69 -10.83 6.53
CA HIS A 212 -0.11 -9.70 6.09
C HIS A 212 -1.40 -9.59 6.93
N TRP A 213 -1.87 -8.37 7.18
CA TRP A 213 -2.98 -8.10 8.12
C TRP A 213 -4.25 -8.89 7.80
N ASN A 214 -4.58 -9.07 6.52
CA ASN A 214 -5.71 -9.89 6.08
C ASN A 214 -5.60 -11.33 6.59
N THR A 215 -4.42 -11.93 6.48
CA THR A 215 -4.16 -13.29 6.96
C THR A 215 -4.24 -13.36 8.48
N LEU A 216 -3.70 -12.36 9.19
CA LEU A 216 -3.82 -12.27 10.65
C LEU A 216 -5.29 -12.26 11.09
N VAL A 217 -6.10 -11.38 10.51
CA VAL A 217 -7.53 -11.25 10.83
C VAL A 217 -8.31 -12.51 10.50
N GLN A 218 -8.04 -13.14 9.34
CA GLN A 218 -8.68 -14.40 8.94
C GLN A 218 -8.36 -15.53 9.92
N GLN A 219 -7.07 -15.75 10.21
CA GLN A 219 -6.64 -16.77 11.17
C GLN A 219 -7.27 -16.55 12.54
N ALA A 220 -7.23 -15.32 13.05
CA ALA A 220 -7.75 -14.98 14.36
C ALA A 220 -9.28 -15.18 14.44
N THR A 221 -10.01 -14.80 13.39
CA THR A 221 -11.46 -15.05 13.27
C THR A 221 -11.77 -16.55 13.29
N SER A 222 -11.05 -17.33 12.48
CA SER A 222 -11.26 -18.79 12.42
C SER A 222 -10.92 -19.50 13.72
N GLN A 223 -9.86 -19.09 14.42
CA GLN A 223 -9.51 -19.65 15.73
C GLN A 223 -10.61 -19.36 16.77
N ALA A 224 -11.10 -18.12 16.85
CA ALA A 224 -12.18 -17.77 17.78
C ALA A 224 -13.47 -18.55 17.49
N GLN A 225 -13.86 -18.68 16.21
CA GLN A 225 -15.02 -19.49 15.81
C GLN A 225 -14.88 -20.98 16.15
N ALA A 226 -13.66 -21.49 16.20
CA ALA A 226 -13.36 -22.86 16.61
C ALA A 226 -13.23 -23.03 18.14
N GLY A 227 -13.58 -22.01 18.94
CA GLY A 227 -13.47 -22.05 20.40
C GLY A 227 -12.06 -21.82 20.94
N LYS A 228 -11.11 -21.39 20.09
CA LYS A 228 -9.70 -21.15 20.44
C LYS A 228 -9.40 -19.65 20.59
N GLY A 229 -10.34 -18.91 21.17
CA GLY A 229 -10.22 -17.46 21.38
C GLY A 229 -9.00 -17.10 22.23
N GLU A 230 -8.83 -17.80 23.35
CA GLU A 230 -7.73 -17.58 24.30
C GLU A 230 -6.36 -17.83 23.68
N GLU A 231 -6.18 -18.95 22.96
CA GLU A 231 -4.93 -19.25 22.25
C GLU A 231 -4.58 -18.17 21.21
N ALA A 232 -5.60 -17.68 20.49
CA ALA A 232 -5.42 -16.62 19.49
C ALA A 232 -5.05 -15.29 20.15
N GLU A 233 -5.71 -14.94 21.26
CA GLU A 233 -5.42 -13.75 22.06
C GLU A 233 -3.98 -13.78 22.57
N GLN A 234 -3.59 -14.83 23.29
CA GLN A 234 -2.24 -14.97 23.87
C GLN A 234 -1.16 -14.83 22.80
N ARG A 235 -1.33 -15.49 21.65
CA ARG A 235 -0.42 -15.35 20.51
C ARG A 235 -0.31 -13.91 20.02
N LEU A 236 -1.44 -13.22 19.82
CA LEU A 236 -1.46 -11.86 19.27
C LEU A 236 -0.95 -10.82 20.29
N LEU A 237 -1.22 -10.99 21.58
CA LEU A 237 -0.65 -10.17 22.65
C LEU A 237 0.87 -10.39 22.75
N GLY A 238 1.33 -11.63 22.63
CA GLY A 238 2.76 -11.95 22.57
C GLY A 238 3.47 -11.25 21.40
N LEU A 239 2.81 -11.18 20.23
CA LEU A 239 3.31 -10.38 19.11
C LEU A 239 3.30 -8.88 19.44
N LEU A 240 2.23 -8.33 20.03
CA LEU A 240 2.16 -6.90 20.38
C LEU A 240 3.21 -6.45 21.40
N ALA A 241 3.69 -7.35 22.24
CA ALA A 241 4.79 -7.10 23.17
C ALA A 241 6.11 -6.80 22.45
N ASN A 242 6.27 -7.27 21.20
CA ASN A 242 7.44 -6.94 20.38
C ASN A 242 7.37 -5.48 19.89
N THR A 243 8.36 -4.68 20.29
CA THR A 243 8.48 -3.25 19.96
C THR A 243 9.03 -3.00 18.55
N ALA A 244 9.52 -4.03 17.86
CA ALA A 244 10.04 -3.94 16.50
C ALA A 244 8.98 -3.62 15.44
N TYR A 245 7.71 -3.93 15.70
CA TYR A 245 6.64 -3.78 14.72
C TYR A 245 6.33 -2.32 14.42
N THR A 246 6.14 -2.01 13.14
CA THR A 246 5.74 -0.66 12.70
C THR A 246 4.34 -0.33 13.23
N ARG A 247 3.99 0.97 13.25
CA ARG A 247 2.64 1.42 13.66
C ARG A 247 1.54 0.70 12.87
N GLU A 248 1.70 0.54 11.56
CA GLU A 248 0.73 -0.17 10.73
C GLU A 248 0.62 -1.66 11.07
N GLN A 249 1.74 -2.34 11.29
CA GLN A 249 1.74 -3.74 11.73
C GLN A 249 1.06 -3.92 13.09
N ARG A 250 1.33 -3.01 14.04
CA ARG A 250 0.67 -2.98 15.34
C ARG A 250 -0.84 -2.73 15.20
N ALA A 251 -1.25 -1.82 14.31
CA ALA A 251 -2.67 -1.63 14.00
C ALA A 251 -3.32 -2.90 13.42
N GLY A 252 -2.62 -3.64 12.55
CA GLY A 252 -3.07 -4.95 12.06
C GLY A 252 -3.25 -6.00 13.16
N LEU A 253 -2.32 -6.05 14.14
CA LEU A 253 -2.43 -6.93 15.30
C LEU A 253 -3.63 -6.55 16.21
N HIS A 254 -3.85 -5.26 16.45
CA HIS A 254 -5.04 -4.79 17.18
C HIS A 254 -6.34 -5.12 16.43
N LEU A 255 -6.36 -4.97 15.11
CA LEU A 255 -7.51 -5.35 14.29
C LEU A 255 -7.81 -6.86 14.35
N ALA A 256 -6.77 -7.69 14.36
CA ALA A 256 -6.89 -9.13 14.55
C ALA A 256 -7.44 -9.49 15.94
N LEU A 257 -6.92 -8.87 17.01
CA LEU A 257 -7.47 -9.03 18.37
C LEU A 257 -8.93 -8.62 18.47
N GLY A 258 -9.30 -7.47 17.91
CA GLY A 258 -10.70 -7.04 17.86
C GLY A 258 -11.59 -8.06 17.15
N SER A 259 -11.05 -8.73 16.13
CA SER A 259 -11.77 -9.79 15.40
C SER A 259 -11.90 -11.10 16.19
N VAL A 260 -10.93 -11.44 17.05
CA VAL A 260 -11.03 -12.55 18.01
C VAL A 260 -12.16 -12.28 18.98
N TYR A 261 -12.11 -11.15 19.69
CA TYR A 261 -13.06 -10.83 20.75
C TYR A 261 -14.49 -10.73 20.24
N ARG A 262 -14.71 -10.17 19.04
CA ARG A 262 -16.05 -10.14 18.41
C ARG A 262 -16.66 -11.53 18.19
N ARG A 263 -15.84 -12.58 18.16
CA ARG A 263 -16.25 -13.97 17.94
C ARG A 263 -16.12 -14.83 19.20
N TRP A 264 -15.71 -14.22 20.30
CA TRP A 264 -15.62 -14.86 21.61
C TRP A 264 -16.71 -14.24 22.50
N ALA A 265 -17.70 -15.06 22.88
CA ALA A 265 -18.85 -14.60 23.67
C ALA A 265 -18.41 -13.74 24.87
N ASP A 266 -19.16 -12.68 25.14
CA ASP A 266 -18.98 -11.76 26.27
C ASP A 266 -17.71 -10.87 26.24
N HIS A 267 -17.02 -10.75 25.09
CA HIS A 267 -15.81 -9.91 24.94
C HIS A 267 -16.00 -8.67 24.06
N ASP A 268 -17.25 -8.20 23.86
CA ASP A 268 -17.54 -7.09 22.95
C ASP A 268 -16.85 -5.77 23.34
N GLU A 269 -16.68 -5.49 24.63
CA GLU A 269 -15.93 -4.32 25.10
C GLU A 269 -14.45 -4.36 24.67
N LEU A 270 -13.83 -5.54 24.75
CA LEU A 270 -12.45 -5.75 24.30
C LEU A 270 -12.36 -5.68 22.78
N ALA A 271 -13.36 -6.20 22.06
CA ALA A 271 -13.46 -6.07 20.61
C ALA A 271 -13.48 -4.58 20.20
N ALA A 272 -14.35 -3.80 20.83
CA ALA A 272 -14.47 -2.37 20.62
C ALA A 272 -13.15 -1.63 20.91
N LYS A 273 -12.55 -1.89 22.08
CA LYS A 273 -11.27 -1.31 22.51
C LYS A 273 -10.17 -1.54 21.48
N HIS A 274 -9.98 -2.78 21.02
CA HIS A 274 -8.90 -3.10 20.10
C HIS A 274 -9.15 -2.55 18.69
N MET A 275 -10.39 -2.52 18.21
CA MET A 275 -10.73 -1.88 16.93
C MET A 275 -10.47 -0.37 16.96
N ARG A 276 -10.81 0.32 18.06
CA ARG A 276 -10.49 1.74 18.27
C ARG A 276 -8.99 1.98 18.47
N THR A 277 -8.28 1.04 19.10
CA THR A 277 -6.82 1.16 19.26
C THR A 277 -6.12 1.06 17.90
N ALA A 278 -6.57 0.19 17.00
CA ALA A 278 -6.00 0.09 15.65
C ALA A 278 -6.04 1.44 14.90
N SER A 279 -7.17 2.16 14.98
CA SER A 279 -7.31 3.49 14.37
C SER A 279 -6.46 4.56 15.05
N THR A 280 -6.27 4.49 16.36
CA THR A 280 -5.39 5.43 17.09
C THR A 280 -3.92 5.19 16.76
N VAL A 281 -3.51 3.92 16.66
CA VAL A 281 -2.11 3.55 16.41
C VAL A 281 -1.65 3.95 15.02
N ALA A 282 -2.48 3.77 13.98
CA ALA A 282 -2.12 4.14 12.60
C ALA A 282 -3.36 4.61 11.82
N PRO A 283 -3.83 5.86 12.04
CA PRO A 283 -5.14 6.34 11.58
C PRO A 283 -5.33 6.26 10.07
N ASP A 284 -4.30 6.58 9.30
CA ASP A 284 -4.36 6.62 7.83
C ASP A 284 -4.03 5.28 7.18
N SER A 285 -3.63 4.27 7.97
CA SER A 285 -3.35 2.94 7.44
C SER A 285 -4.66 2.21 7.10
N VAL A 286 -4.57 1.24 6.18
CA VAL A 286 -5.71 0.37 5.83
C VAL A 286 -6.29 -0.29 7.10
N CYS A 287 -5.43 -0.74 8.01
CA CYS A 287 -5.84 -1.37 9.26
C CYS A 287 -6.51 -0.39 10.23
N GLY A 288 -6.01 0.85 10.31
CA GLY A 288 -6.61 1.89 11.16
C GLY A 288 -7.99 2.32 10.67
N ILE A 289 -8.13 2.58 9.38
CA ILE A 289 -9.41 2.89 8.74
C ILE A 289 -10.40 1.74 8.93
N ALA A 290 -9.96 0.49 8.68
CA ALA A 290 -10.80 -0.68 8.87
C ALA A 290 -11.23 -0.87 10.34
N GLY A 291 -10.31 -0.66 11.29
CA GLY A 291 -10.58 -0.69 12.73
C GLY A 291 -11.65 0.31 13.12
N MET A 292 -11.50 1.58 12.73
CA MET A 292 -12.50 2.61 13.02
C MET A 292 -13.86 2.27 12.42
N ARG A 293 -13.90 1.85 11.15
CA ARG A 293 -15.14 1.46 10.48
C ARG A 293 -15.86 0.31 11.17
N LEU A 294 -15.12 -0.70 11.62
CA LEU A 294 -15.71 -1.83 12.34
C LEU A 294 -16.17 -1.43 13.74
N TYR A 295 -15.39 -0.62 14.45
CA TYR A 295 -15.78 -0.05 15.73
C TYR A 295 -17.11 0.70 15.61
N LEU A 296 -17.19 1.74 14.76
CA LEU A 296 -18.39 2.55 14.56
C LEU A 296 -19.60 1.72 14.08
N ARG A 297 -19.35 0.67 13.29
CA ARG A 297 -20.42 -0.19 12.76
C ARG A 297 -20.98 -1.18 13.79
N LEU A 298 -20.20 -1.60 14.78
CA LEU A 298 -20.58 -2.71 15.66
C LEU A 298 -20.76 -2.27 17.11
N TYR A 299 -20.01 -1.26 17.55
CA TYR A 299 -19.83 -0.92 18.96
C TYR A 299 -19.95 0.58 19.24
N GLY A 300 -19.54 1.42 18.29
CA GLY A 300 -19.67 2.87 18.38
C GLY A 300 -21.10 3.33 18.11
N GLY A 301 -21.37 4.56 18.49
CA GLY A 301 -22.60 5.27 18.14
C GLY A 301 -22.58 5.82 16.70
N PRO A 302 -23.47 6.77 16.39
CA PRO A 302 -23.43 7.48 15.12
C PRO A 302 -22.10 8.19 14.89
N SER A 303 -21.79 8.43 13.62
CA SER A 303 -20.54 9.06 13.21
C SER A 303 -20.73 9.89 11.95
N LEU A 304 -19.89 10.89 11.74
CA LEU A 304 -19.82 11.60 10.46
C LEU A 304 -19.46 10.64 9.32
N PHE A 305 -18.60 9.66 9.60
CA PHE A 305 -18.12 8.70 8.61
C PHE A 305 -19.16 7.66 8.18
N MET A 306 -19.94 7.08 9.11
CA MET A 306 -20.91 6.02 8.81
C MET A 306 -22.37 6.49 8.82
N GLY A 307 -22.64 7.71 9.28
CA GLY A 307 -23.98 8.16 9.64
C GLY A 307 -24.50 7.46 10.89
N TRP A 308 -25.82 7.26 10.97
CA TRP A 308 -26.48 6.47 12.02
C TRP A 308 -27.28 5.31 11.42
N ASP A 309 -27.54 4.29 12.24
CA ASP A 309 -28.35 3.12 11.92
C ASP A 309 -29.13 2.64 13.17
N ASP A 310 -30.14 1.79 13.00
CA ASP A 310 -31.03 1.31 14.07
C ASP A 310 -30.30 0.62 15.24
N ARG A 311 -29.11 0.07 14.99
CA ARG A 311 -28.30 -0.57 16.03
C ARG A 311 -27.63 0.42 16.98
N HIS A 312 -27.48 1.68 16.56
CA HIS A 312 -26.91 2.75 17.40
C HIS A 312 -27.93 3.26 18.42
N THR A 313 -29.09 2.63 18.46
CA THR A 313 -30.28 3.05 19.21
C THR A 313 -30.96 1.86 19.90
N THR A 314 -30.29 0.71 20.02
CA THR A 314 -30.90 -0.50 20.61
C THR A 314 -30.99 -0.49 22.12
N ASP A 315 -30.27 0.40 22.81
CA ASP A 315 -30.44 0.59 24.25
C ASP A 315 -31.47 1.69 24.49
N THR A 316 -32.64 1.32 25.02
CA THR A 316 -33.70 2.26 25.40
C THR A 316 -33.24 3.22 26.51
N ALA A 317 -32.13 2.91 27.19
CA ALA A 317 -31.50 3.79 28.18
C ALA A 317 -30.51 4.81 27.56
N ALA A 318 -29.92 4.53 26.39
CA ALA A 318 -28.99 5.47 25.74
C ALA A 318 -29.76 6.43 24.82
N ALA A 319 -30.39 7.42 25.43
CA ALA A 319 -30.91 8.61 24.75
C ALA A 319 -29.77 9.49 24.16
N ASN A 320 -28.50 9.16 24.42
CA ASN A 320 -27.37 10.02 24.07
C ASN A 320 -26.52 9.41 22.96
N TRP A 321 -26.52 10.05 21.80
CA TRP A 321 -25.55 9.83 20.76
C TRP A 321 -24.29 10.64 21.05
N VAL A 322 -23.12 10.02 20.86
CA VAL A 322 -21.82 10.67 20.91
C VAL A 322 -21.11 10.43 19.58
N ILE A 323 -20.90 11.51 18.83
CA ILE A 323 -20.15 11.53 17.58
C ILE A 323 -18.70 11.86 17.92
N GLU A 324 -17.84 10.86 17.86
CA GLU A 324 -16.43 10.95 18.26
C GLU A 324 -15.47 11.31 17.11
N ASP A 325 -15.96 11.36 15.87
CA ASP A 325 -15.14 11.52 14.66
C ASP A 325 -15.22 12.93 14.05
N LEU A 326 -15.35 13.95 14.91
CA LEU A 326 -15.14 15.35 14.51
C LEU A 326 -13.66 15.59 14.14
N PRO A 327 -13.35 16.64 13.35
CA PRO A 327 -11.98 17.10 13.16
C PRO A 327 -11.28 17.34 14.51
N ALA A 328 -10.01 16.95 14.62
CA ALA A 328 -9.24 17.06 15.86
C ALA A 328 -9.09 18.52 16.34
N GLU A 329 -9.08 19.48 15.41
CA GLU A 329 -9.05 20.91 15.70
C GLU A 329 -10.24 21.58 15.02
N LEU A 330 -11.00 22.35 15.79
CA LEU A 330 -12.09 23.21 15.33
C LEU A 330 -11.67 24.65 15.54
N GLU A 331 -11.68 25.45 14.48
CA GLU A 331 -11.44 26.89 14.57
C GLU A 331 -12.66 27.63 15.15
N ALA A 332 -12.47 28.85 15.63
CA ALA A 332 -13.60 29.72 15.96
C ALA A 332 -14.45 29.98 14.70
N GLY A 333 -15.77 29.96 14.85
CA GLY A 333 -16.68 30.12 13.71
C GLY A 333 -18.06 29.53 13.94
N VAL A 334 -18.86 29.54 12.89
CA VAL A 334 -20.21 28.94 12.90
C VAL A 334 -20.16 27.61 12.17
N TYR A 335 -20.67 26.58 12.83
CA TYR A 335 -20.75 25.23 12.31
C TYR A 335 -22.19 24.76 12.20
N THR A 336 -22.44 23.88 11.24
CA THR A 336 -23.73 23.21 11.07
C THR A 336 -23.53 21.71 11.11
N LEU A 337 -24.29 21.05 11.98
CA LEU A 337 -24.54 19.62 11.86
C LEU A 337 -25.82 19.41 11.07
N ARG A 338 -25.71 18.73 9.93
CA ARG A 338 -26.85 18.27 9.15
C ARG A 338 -27.10 16.79 9.38
N LEU A 339 -28.31 16.45 9.82
CA LEU A 339 -28.82 15.07 9.90
C LEU A 339 -29.77 14.84 8.74
N LYS A 340 -29.54 13.83 7.90
CA LYS A 340 -30.41 13.50 6.76
C LYS A 340 -30.91 12.07 6.83
N CYS A 341 -32.21 11.87 6.99
CA CYS A 341 -32.79 10.53 7.07
C CYS A 341 -32.86 9.91 5.67
N THR A 342 -32.13 8.82 5.46
CA THR A 342 -32.11 8.11 4.17
C THR A 342 -33.09 6.94 4.13
N ARG A 343 -33.48 6.42 5.31
CA ARG A 343 -34.46 5.34 5.44
C ARG A 343 -35.13 5.37 6.82
N GLY A 344 -36.41 5.00 6.88
CA GLY A 344 -37.14 4.81 8.13
C GLY A 344 -37.95 6.04 8.58
N GLY A 345 -38.31 6.04 9.87
CA GLY A 345 -39.21 7.02 10.48
C GLY A 345 -38.52 8.23 11.12
N SER A 346 -39.25 8.99 11.93
CA SER A 346 -38.78 10.24 12.53
C SER A 346 -37.81 10.03 13.70
N LEU A 347 -37.01 11.06 13.95
CA LEU A 347 -36.11 11.19 15.10
C LEU A 347 -36.44 12.50 15.82
N MET A 348 -36.79 12.42 17.10
CA MET A 348 -36.89 13.58 17.98
C MET A 348 -35.54 13.80 18.67
N LEU A 349 -35.02 15.01 18.56
CA LEU A 349 -33.87 15.48 19.31
C LEU A 349 -34.39 16.36 20.45
N THR A 350 -33.89 16.16 21.65
CA THR A 350 -34.21 16.97 22.84
C THR A 350 -33.08 17.90 23.25
N GLY A 351 -31.90 17.72 22.66
CA GLY A 351 -30.81 18.67 22.76
C GLY A 351 -29.58 18.21 21.98
N ALA A 352 -28.64 19.12 21.80
CA ALA A 352 -27.32 18.81 21.30
C ALA A 352 -26.27 19.67 22.02
N ALA A 353 -25.04 19.17 22.12
CA ALA A 353 -23.94 19.92 22.69
C ALA A 353 -22.63 19.53 22.02
N LEU A 354 -21.73 20.49 21.89
CA LEU A 354 -20.33 20.23 21.62
C LEU A 354 -19.60 20.08 22.95
N CYS A 355 -18.91 18.97 23.14
CA CYS A 355 -18.30 18.58 24.40
C CYS A 355 -16.78 18.45 24.28
N VAL A 356 -16.05 18.76 25.34
CA VAL A 356 -14.62 18.44 25.50
C VAL A 356 -14.46 17.66 26.79
N ASP A 357 -13.77 16.52 26.74
CA ASP A 357 -13.64 15.58 27.87
C ASP A 357 -15.00 15.21 28.51
N GLY A 358 -16.03 15.06 27.67
CA GLY A 358 -17.40 14.74 28.09
C GLY A 358 -18.17 15.89 28.76
N LYS A 359 -17.58 17.09 28.84
CA LYS A 359 -18.24 18.29 29.40
C LYS A 359 -18.76 19.19 28.28
N PRO A 360 -20.04 19.62 28.32
CA PRO A 360 -20.58 20.52 27.32
C PRO A 360 -19.90 21.89 27.38
N ILE A 361 -19.42 22.36 26.24
CA ILE A 361 -18.78 23.67 26.06
C ILE A 361 -19.68 24.62 25.25
N VAL A 362 -20.38 24.08 24.25
CA VAL A 362 -21.37 24.82 23.44
C VAL A 362 -22.66 24.04 23.45
N LEU A 363 -23.77 24.71 23.77
CA LEU A 363 -25.10 24.13 23.66
C LEU A 363 -25.64 24.42 22.25
N GLY A 364 -26.11 23.38 21.58
CA GLY A 364 -26.83 23.47 20.32
C GLY A 364 -28.30 23.86 20.56
N PRO A 365 -29.10 23.92 19.48
CA PRO A 365 -30.54 24.16 19.58
C PRO A 365 -31.24 23.08 20.42
N GLY A 366 -32.37 23.47 21.02
CA GLY A 366 -33.20 22.60 21.86
C GLY A 366 -33.97 21.53 21.08
N GLU A 367 -35.21 21.28 21.46
CA GLU A 367 -36.04 20.25 20.82
C GLU A 367 -36.20 20.48 19.30
N ALA A 368 -35.99 19.42 18.52
CA ALA A 368 -36.12 19.44 17.07
C ALA A 368 -36.55 18.07 16.52
N GLU A 369 -37.44 18.06 15.53
CA GLU A 369 -37.91 16.83 14.90
C GLU A 369 -37.35 16.68 13.47
N LEU A 370 -36.79 15.51 13.17
CA LEU A 370 -36.52 15.07 11.81
C LEU A 370 -37.66 14.18 11.33
N ALA A 371 -38.51 14.70 10.43
CA ALA A 371 -39.76 14.08 9.96
C ALA A 371 -39.58 12.86 9.01
N GLY A 372 -38.55 12.03 9.20
CA GLY A 372 -38.36 10.77 8.47
C GLY A 372 -37.75 10.90 7.07
N LYS A 373 -37.84 9.83 6.27
CA LYS A 373 -37.08 9.65 5.02
C LYS A 373 -37.16 10.84 4.07
N GLY A 374 -35.99 11.27 3.57
CA GLY A 374 -35.84 12.34 2.59
C GLY A 374 -35.72 13.73 3.21
N ASN A 375 -36.09 13.88 4.48
CA ASN A 375 -35.94 15.12 5.22
C ASN A 375 -34.53 15.27 5.78
N ALA A 376 -34.16 16.53 6.04
CA ALA A 376 -32.93 16.88 6.73
C ALA A 376 -33.23 17.90 7.83
N LEU A 377 -32.46 17.83 8.91
CA LEU A 377 -32.47 18.75 10.03
C LEU A 377 -31.06 19.35 10.14
N GLU A 378 -30.98 20.66 10.33
CA GLU A 378 -29.72 21.38 10.49
C GLU A 378 -29.68 22.02 11.87
N LEU A 379 -28.60 21.77 12.61
CA LEU A 379 -28.35 22.31 13.94
C LEU A 379 -27.11 23.22 13.85
N GLU A 380 -27.26 24.46 14.29
CA GLU A 380 -26.17 25.44 14.27
C GLU A 380 -25.43 25.47 15.62
N PHE A 381 -24.11 25.57 15.56
CA PHE A 381 -23.22 25.71 16.72
C PHE A 381 -22.30 26.90 16.48
N THR A 382 -22.30 27.87 17.40
CA THR A 382 -21.38 29.01 17.35
C THR A 382 -20.23 28.77 18.31
N LEU A 383 -19.01 28.90 17.81
CA LEU A 383 -17.80 28.66 18.57
C LEU A 383 -16.94 29.92 18.64
N ASP A 384 -16.87 30.52 19.83
CA ASP A 384 -16.16 31.79 20.06
C ASP A 384 -14.63 31.63 20.06
N LYS A 385 -14.13 30.43 20.37
CA LYS A 385 -12.71 30.12 20.48
C LYS A 385 -12.42 28.73 19.93
N PRO A 386 -11.23 28.49 19.34
CA PRO A 386 -10.88 27.16 18.86
C PRO A 386 -11.01 26.07 19.93
N LEU A 387 -11.36 24.85 19.52
CA LEU A 387 -11.44 23.68 20.38
C LEU A 387 -10.68 22.51 19.78
N SER A 388 -9.97 21.80 20.64
CA SER A 388 -9.25 20.58 20.29
C SER A 388 -9.95 19.37 20.87
N ASN A 389 -10.01 18.28 20.11
CA ASN A 389 -10.57 16.98 20.50
C ASN A 389 -12.02 17.04 21.01
N ALA A 390 -12.84 17.90 20.41
CA ALA A 390 -14.25 17.98 20.75
C ALA A 390 -15.04 16.77 20.23
N THR A 391 -16.13 16.43 20.89
CA THR A 391 -17.15 15.48 20.44
C THR A 391 -18.50 16.16 20.33
N LEU A 392 -19.41 15.61 19.51
CA LEU A 392 -20.79 16.07 19.49
C LEU A 392 -21.69 15.10 20.26
N GLN A 393 -22.41 15.61 21.25
CA GLN A 393 -23.46 14.89 21.94
C GLN A 393 -24.82 15.30 21.38
N ILE A 394 -25.67 14.32 21.05
CA ILE A 394 -27.06 14.54 20.67
C ILE A 394 -27.94 13.74 21.62
N ILE A 395 -28.88 14.42 22.27
CA ILE A 395 -29.87 13.83 23.16
C ILE A 395 -31.13 13.58 22.33
N LEU A 396 -31.62 12.35 22.35
CA LEU A 396 -32.78 11.89 21.62
C LEU A 396 -33.98 11.74 22.54
N GLY A 397 -35.14 12.14 22.03
CA GLY A 397 -36.44 11.84 22.61
C GLY A 397 -37.06 10.60 21.96
N GLU A 398 -38.36 10.68 21.65
CA GLU A 398 -39.06 9.63 20.92
C GLU A 398 -38.48 9.40 19.52
N ARG A 399 -38.49 8.14 19.08
CA ARG A 399 -37.90 7.77 17.79
C ARG A 399 -38.57 6.56 17.17
N ALA A 400 -38.54 6.55 15.83
CA ALA A 400 -38.78 5.36 15.02
C ALA A 400 -37.46 4.81 14.48
N LYS A 401 -37.49 3.53 14.08
CA LYS A 401 -36.38 2.89 13.37
C LYS A 401 -36.01 3.70 12.12
N SER A 402 -34.76 4.16 12.04
CA SER A 402 -34.24 5.01 10.97
C SER A 402 -32.74 4.84 10.77
N ARG A 403 -32.30 5.21 9.56
CA ARG A 403 -30.90 5.30 9.14
C ARG A 403 -30.71 6.61 8.39
N GLY A 404 -29.54 7.21 8.51
CA GLY A 404 -29.23 8.42 7.77
C GLY A 404 -27.77 8.85 7.80
N GLU A 405 -27.53 10.02 7.25
CA GLU A 405 -26.21 10.62 7.03
C GLU A 405 -26.03 11.82 7.96
N LEU A 406 -24.81 11.98 8.47
CA LEU A 406 -24.40 13.12 9.28
C LEU A 406 -23.36 13.92 8.50
N THR A 407 -23.49 15.24 8.49
CA THR A 407 -22.53 16.13 7.84
C THR A 407 -22.21 17.29 8.77
N TRP A 408 -20.92 17.54 8.98
CA TRP A 408 -20.43 18.65 9.80
C TRP A 408 -19.68 19.64 8.91
N THR A 409 -20.15 20.88 8.86
CA THR A 409 -19.62 21.91 7.95
C THR A 409 -19.38 23.20 8.71
N ARG A 410 -18.23 23.85 8.50
CA ARG A 410 -18.01 25.23 8.92
C ARG A 410 -18.58 26.19 7.87
N LEU A 411 -19.41 27.13 8.28
CA LEU A 411 -20.04 28.12 7.40
C LEU A 411 -19.20 29.40 7.27
N ARG A 412 -18.62 29.88 8.37
CA ARG A 412 -17.83 31.11 8.44
C ARG A 412 -16.87 31.11 9.61
#